data_AF-A0A661NUJ5-F1
#
_entry.id   AF-A0A661NUJ5-F1
#
_cell.length_a   1.000
_cell.length_b   1.000
_cell.length_c   1.000
_cell.angle_alpha   90.00
_cell.angle_beta   90.00
_cell.angle_gamma   90.00
#
_symmetry.space_group_name_H-M   'P 1'
#
loop_
_entity.id
_entity.type
_entity.pdbx_description
1 polymer ?
#
loop_
_entity_poly.entity_id
_entity_poly.type
_entity_poly.pdbx_seq_one_letter_code
_entity_poly.pdbx_strand_id
1 'polypeptide(L)'
;MSLPESHWVAWPNTMASGGNLPVSAFGYTLETVLRFIWLPIAVLLTACSLETGALLPRSDAAGPADSGGDGGDTGVRGPDACVPRAESCNAADDDCDGMIDEGFDIMADPENCGRCGTSCGVDPANAAAMCTMGVCGLDCDAGFDDCDGDRSNGCEASTTEPARCGSCTTACGVTRSLCQTLGGSSTCVATCATGTTLCGETRCVNTEDDPANCGDCDMACSAPMNAEPACVERACAVSCDAGFDDCDGVLGNGCEAPLDSPADCGACGVDCSRDHAVAGCGAGECNFACEIGFGDCDGMEANGCEMAVDTLTDCGACGVACEAPNGTPECSTSSCLVDSCDPGFNDCNGSATDGCESRPDEDEDNCGACGTSCAGVCNGGLCHIDCFAGPCNDGCNPSTADCGCAGGAHCGYLCSDSRDCLITCEQRNTQCTVLGSSPAVFTGLCKSGADCDFRMQSGETITVECKDRNTSCDVDCRGATNCTVNCHADAKCRLRCDVPSATCQYSTCGGGDATCTDGSIVCNRACPP
;
A
#
# COMPACT_ATOMS: atom_id res chain seq x y z
N MET A 1 49.68 -10.86 -39.83
CA MET A 1 50.61 -9.85 -40.35
C MET A 1 51.33 -9.24 -39.16
N SER A 2 52.64 -9.46 -39.11
CA SER A 2 53.69 -8.54 -38.62
C SER A 2 53.58 -7.93 -37.20
N LEU A 3 54.40 -8.51 -36.32
CA LEU A 3 55.18 -7.96 -35.17
C LEU A 3 55.72 -6.51 -35.38
N PRO A 4 56.35 -5.79 -34.40
CA PRO A 4 57.10 -6.34 -33.23
C PRO A 4 57.10 -5.53 -31.89
N GLU A 5 57.43 -6.19 -30.76
CA GLU A 5 58.63 -5.96 -29.87
C GLU A 5 58.57 -4.71 -28.98
N SER A 6 59.06 -4.62 -27.73
CA SER A 6 59.81 -5.44 -26.76
C SER A 6 60.00 -4.51 -25.51
N HIS A 7 60.20 -4.90 -24.24
CA HIS A 7 61.33 -5.60 -23.61
C HIS A 7 61.11 -5.67 -22.08
N TRP A 8 61.89 -6.56 -21.46
CA TRP A 8 61.89 -7.04 -20.07
C TRP A 8 62.67 -6.18 -19.05
N VAL A 9 62.63 -6.63 -17.77
CA VAL A 9 63.65 -6.51 -16.67
C VAL A 9 63.35 -5.40 -15.64
N ALA A 10 63.56 -5.51 -14.32
CA ALA A 10 63.60 -6.57 -13.29
C ALA A 10 63.73 -5.83 -11.94
N TRP A 11 63.45 -6.51 -10.83
CA TRP A 11 63.72 -6.06 -9.46
C TRP A 11 65.21 -5.81 -9.23
N PRO A 12 65.57 -5.13 -8.11
CA PRO A 12 66.34 -5.91 -7.13
C PRO A 12 65.97 -5.67 -5.66
N ASN A 13 66.01 -6.77 -4.91
CA ASN A 13 66.30 -6.81 -3.48
C ASN A 13 67.80 -6.54 -3.24
N THR A 14 68.13 -5.80 -2.18
CA THR A 14 69.44 -5.87 -1.51
C THR A 14 69.29 -5.64 -0.01
N MET A 15 69.69 -6.65 0.78
CA MET A 15 70.01 -6.55 2.20
C MET A 15 71.38 -5.88 2.41
N ALA A 16 71.57 -5.13 3.51
CA ALA A 16 72.82 -5.10 4.29
C ALA A 16 72.68 -4.39 5.65
N SER A 17 72.80 -5.19 6.71
CA SER A 17 73.53 -5.02 7.99
C SER A 17 73.93 -3.62 8.53
N GLY A 18 73.61 -3.41 9.81
CA GLY A 18 74.62 -3.25 10.88
C GLY A 18 74.95 -1.84 11.38
N GLY A 19 74.53 -1.50 12.60
CA GLY A 19 75.01 -0.34 13.35
C GLY A 19 74.51 -0.31 14.80
N ASN A 20 75.39 -0.64 15.74
CA ASN A 20 75.20 -0.63 17.20
C ASN A 20 75.38 0.77 17.82
N LEU A 21 74.87 0.90 19.08
CA LEU A 21 75.24 1.79 20.21
C LEU A 21 74.23 2.90 20.57
N PRO A 22 74.16 3.34 21.86
CA PRO A 22 74.02 2.54 23.08
C PRO A 22 72.89 3.03 24.00
N VAL A 23 72.48 2.14 24.90
CA VAL A 23 71.53 2.39 25.99
C VAL A 23 72.28 3.03 27.17
N SER A 24 71.84 4.21 27.63
CA SER A 24 72.23 4.74 28.94
C SER A 24 71.07 5.48 29.60
N ALA A 25 70.50 4.81 30.59
CA ALA A 25 70.18 5.33 31.92
C ALA A 25 69.45 6.68 32.04
N PHE A 26 68.15 6.62 32.29
CA PHE A 26 67.54 7.39 33.39
C PHE A 26 66.42 6.55 34.00
N GLY A 27 66.67 6.07 35.22
CA GLY A 27 65.69 5.36 36.02
C GLY A 27 64.73 6.35 36.66
N TYR A 28 63.43 6.10 36.50
CA TYR A 28 62.40 6.58 37.41
C TYR A 28 61.42 5.44 37.65
N THR A 29 61.23 5.10 38.91
CA THR A 29 60.47 3.96 39.43
C THR A 29 58.97 4.17 39.31
N LEU A 30 58.25 3.05 39.15
CA LEU A 30 56.81 2.92 38.86
C LEU A 30 55.84 3.43 39.96
N GLU A 31 56.32 4.14 40.99
CA GLU A 31 55.51 4.55 42.15
C GLU A 31 55.01 6.01 42.11
N THR A 32 55.41 6.82 41.12
CA THR A 32 55.07 8.26 41.07
C THR A 32 53.94 8.62 40.09
N VAL A 33 53.44 7.69 39.28
CA VAL A 33 52.40 7.96 38.26
C VAL A 33 50.97 7.75 38.79
N LEU A 34 50.81 7.19 40.00
CA LEU A 34 49.50 6.76 40.53
C LEU A 34 48.82 7.75 41.50
N ARG A 35 49.19 9.04 41.50
CA ARG A 35 48.59 10.05 42.40
C ARG A 35 48.01 11.31 41.73
N PHE A 36 47.90 11.37 40.41
CA PHE A 36 47.41 12.59 39.72
C PHE A 36 46.15 12.42 38.86
N ILE A 37 45.41 11.31 38.99
CA ILE A 37 44.15 11.14 38.28
C ILE A 37 43.07 10.67 39.26
N TRP A 38 42.67 11.57 40.18
CA TRP A 38 41.40 11.47 40.92
C TRP A 38 40.85 12.88 41.20
N LEU A 39 39.66 13.12 40.64
CA LEU A 39 38.69 14.22 40.81
C LEU A 39 38.95 15.55 40.07
N PRO A 40 37.96 16.06 39.30
CA PRO A 40 36.52 15.89 39.52
C PRO A 40 35.76 15.21 38.36
N ILE A 41 35.27 13.99 38.58
CA ILE A 41 34.03 13.47 37.96
C ILE A 41 33.13 13.10 39.13
N ALA A 42 32.34 14.08 39.57
CA ALA A 42 31.38 13.91 40.64
C ALA A 42 30.24 14.92 40.52
N VAL A 43 29.67 15.12 39.32
CA VAL A 43 28.31 15.63 39.12
C VAL A 43 27.83 15.13 37.75
N LEU A 44 27.18 13.96 37.69
CA LEU A 44 26.22 13.52 36.63
C LEU A 44 25.78 12.06 36.85
N LEU A 45 25.36 11.71 38.06
CA LEU A 45 24.62 10.47 38.34
C LEU A 45 23.57 10.71 39.41
N THR A 46 22.48 11.37 39.05
CA THR A 46 21.16 11.25 39.69
C THR A 46 20.07 11.48 38.66
N ALA A 47 19.91 10.54 37.73
CA ALA A 47 18.67 10.37 36.95
C ALA A 47 18.65 8.95 36.36
N CYS A 48 18.49 7.95 37.23
CA CYS A 48 18.05 6.62 36.82
C CYS A 48 17.28 6.00 37.99
N SER A 49 15.98 6.28 38.06
CA SER A 49 15.04 5.44 38.77
C SER A 49 14.30 4.61 37.73
N LEU A 50 14.62 3.33 37.69
CA LEU A 50 13.76 2.29 37.14
C LEU A 50 12.47 2.24 37.96
N GLU A 51 11.32 2.29 37.29
CA GLU A 51 10.17 1.47 37.68
C GLU A 51 9.66 0.75 36.43
N THR A 52 10.00 -0.53 36.35
CA THR A 52 9.25 -1.51 35.56
C THR A 52 8.25 -2.16 36.52
N GLY A 53 6.96 -2.08 36.19
CA GLY A 53 5.89 -2.63 37.04
C GLY A 53 4.53 -2.51 36.38
N ALA A 54 4.28 -3.38 35.41
CA ALA A 54 3.02 -3.59 34.71
C ALA A 54 1.79 -3.68 35.62
N LEU A 55 0.63 -3.16 35.16
CA LEU A 55 -0.68 -3.82 35.33
C LEU A 55 -1.68 -3.38 34.22
N LEU A 56 -1.98 -4.31 33.32
CA LEU A 56 -3.24 -4.36 32.58
C LEU A 56 -4.40 -4.69 33.54
N PRO A 57 -5.63 -4.30 33.20
CA PRO A 57 -6.79 -5.19 33.38
C PRO A 57 -7.50 -5.33 32.03
N ARG A 58 -7.46 -6.50 31.37
CA ARG A 58 -8.23 -7.74 31.62
C ARG A 58 -9.75 -7.54 31.53
N SER A 59 -10.31 -8.04 30.44
CA SER A 59 -11.73 -8.37 30.25
C SER A 59 -12.16 -9.53 31.16
N ASP A 60 -13.30 -9.39 31.85
CA ASP A 60 -14.48 -10.26 31.72
C ASP A 60 -15.40 -10.24 32.96
N ALA A 61 -16.70 -10.13 32.66
CA ALA A 61 -17.86 -10.77 33.28
C ALA A 61 -18.73 -10.03 34.32
N ALA A 62 -20.02 -9.99 33.93
CA ALA A 62 -21.26 -10.12 34.71
C ALA A 62 -21.95 -8.83 35.20
N GLY A 63 -23.19 -8.65 34.72
CA GLY A 63 -24.11 -7.54 35.01
C GLY A 63 -24.72 -7.54 36.43
N PRO A 64 -25.81 -6.79 36.63
CA PRO A 64 -27.09 -7.29 36.14
C PRO A 64 -27.89 -6.28 35.31
N ALA A 65 -28.84 -6.84 34.57
CA ALA A 65 -29.93 -6.12 33.93
C ALA A 65 -30.72 -5.30 34.95
N ASP A 66 -31.04 -4.06 34.59
CA ASP A 66 -32.31 -3.47 35.01
C ASP A 66 -33.04 -2.97 33.77
N SER A 67 -34.15 -3.63 33.51
CA SER A 67 -35.12 -3.33 32.47
C SER A 67 -36.08 -2.27 32.99
N GLY A 68 -36.10 -1.10 32.34
CA GLY A 68 -37.12 -0.08 32.55
C GLY A 68 -37.21 0.81 31.33
N GLY A 69 -38.16 0.52 30.44
CA GLY A 69 -38.47 1.40 29.32
C GLY A 69 -39.17 2.66 29.80
N ASP A 70 -38.93 3.75 29.08
CA ASP A 70 -40.04 4.51 28.51
C ASP A 70 -39.53 5.38 27.36
N GLY A 71 -40.29 5.36 26.26
CA GLY A 71 -40.09 6.24 25.13
C GLY A 71 -40.41 7.68 25.53
N GLY A 72 -39.64 8.62 24.98
CA GLY A 72 -39.83 10.03 25.27
C GLY A 72 -38.89 10.87 24.43
N ASP A 73 -39.11 10.85 23.13
CA ASP A 73 -38.71 11.91 22.22
C ASP A 73 -39.31 13.23 22.73
N THR A 74 -38.51 13.96 23.51
CA THR A 74 -38.67 15.40 23.66
C THR A 74 -37.34 16.03 23.28
N GLY A 75 -37.30 16.52 22.04
CA GLY A 75 -36.23 17.33 21.52
C GLY A 75 -35.76 18.38 22.53
N VAL A 76 -34.57 18.15 23.06
CA VAL A 76 -33.67 19.21 23.47
C VAL A 76 -32.49 19.11 22.52
N ARG A 77 -32.42 20.06 21.59
CA ARG A 77 -31.15 20.42 20.96
C ARG A 77 -30.25 20.93 22.09
N GLY A 78 -29.48 20.04 22.71
CA GLY A 78 -28.33 20.42 23.53
C GLY A 78 -27.20 20.87 22.60
N PRO A 79 -26.47 21.96 22.92
CA PRO A 79 -25.32 22.36 22.14
C PRO A 79 -24.21 21.32 22.32
N ASP A 80 -23.49 21.06 21.24
CA ASP A 80 -22.16 20.44 21.16
C ASP A 80 -21.75 19.49 22.30
N ALA A 81 -21.78 18.19 22.01
CA ALA A 81 -20.99 17.22 22.77
C ALA A 81 -19.52 17.63 22.65
N CYS A 82 -18.96 18.13 23.75
CA CYS A 82 -17.55 18.40 23.89
C CYS A 82 -16.77 17.11 23.54
N VAL A 83 -15.85 17.20 22.57
CA VAL A 83 -15.02 16.08 22.12
C VAL A 83 -13.65 16.31 22.74
N PRO A 84 -13.17 15.45 23.64
CA PRO A 84 -11.97 15.69 24.42
C PRO A 84 -10.75 15.83 23.51
N ARG A 85 -10.05 16.95 23.66
CA ARG A 85 -8.79 17.31 23.00
C ARG A 85 -7.80 17.77 24.06
N ALA A 86 -6.54 17.97 23.68
CA ALA A 86 -5.60 18.62 24.58
C ALA A 86 -6.03 20.07 24.82
N GLU A 87 -5.97 20.50 26.07
CA GLU A 87 -6.28 21.86 26.48
C GLU A 87 -5.55 22.89 25.63
N SER A 88 -6.27 23.92 25.21
CA SER A 88 -5.74 25.10 24.54
C SER A 88 -6.17 26.33 25.33
N CYS A 89 -5.32 27.34 25.48
CA CYS A 89 -5.67 28.59 26.17
C CYS A 89 -6.74 29.41 25.41
N ASN A 90 -7.98 28.95 25.40
CA ASN A 90 -9.10 29.49 24.63
C ASN A 90 -10.33 29.79 25.52
N ALA A 91 -10.21 29.61 26.83
CA ALA A 91 -11.28 29.76 27.82
C ALA A 91 -12.45 28.79 27.61
N ALA A 92 -12.21 27.67 26.94
CA ALA A 92 -13.08 26.52 26.84
C ALA A 92 -12.48 25.35 27.61
N ASP A 93 -13.36 24.44 28.00
CA ASP A 93 -13.01 23.13 28.54
C ASP A 93 -12.87 22.20 27.32
N ASP A 94 -11.65 22.06 26.79
CA ASP A 94 -11.38 21.34 25.54
C ASP A 94 -11.32 19.82 25.78
N ASP A 95 -10.94 19.39 26.98
CA ASP A 95 -10.84 17.99 27.41
C ASP A 95 -12.10 17.49 28.16
N CYS A 96 -13.04 18.40 28.45
CA CYS A 96 -14.36 18.16 29.02
C CYS A 96 -14.33 17.64 30.47
N ASP A 97 -13.28 17.92 31.24
CA ASP A 97 -13.13 17.47 32.63
C ASP A 97 -13.83 18.39 33.67
N GLY A 98 -14.33 19.54 33.23
CA GLY A 98 -15.04 20.52 34.05
C GLY A 98 -14.13 21.60 34.64
N MET A 99 -12.85 21.59 34.32
CA MET A 99 -11.93 22.72 34.47
C MET A 99 -11.81 23.44 33.12
N ILE A 100 -11.20 24.62 33.12
CA ILE A 100 -11.01 25.42 31.90
C ILE A 100 -9.53 25.78 31.87
N ASP A 101 -8.87 25.54 30.73
CA ASP A 101 -7.49 25.92 30.46
C ASP A 101 -6.48 25.37 31.51
N GLU A 102 -6.69 24.13 31.99
CA GLU A 102 -5.78 23.42 32.89
C GLU A 102 -4.68 22.63 32.15
N GLY A 103 -3.78 21.98 32.90
CA GLY A 103 -2.68 21.21 32.31
C GLY A 103 -1.44 22.01 31.89
N PHE A 104 -1.45 23.34 32.05
CA PHE A 104 -0.30 24.21 31.80
C PHE A 104 0.51 24.50 33.08
N ASP A 105 1.84 24.60 32.97
CA ASP A 105 2.70 24.97 34.10
C ASP A 105 2.69 26.49 34.33
N ILE A 106 1.70 26.96 35.08
CA ILE A 106 1.56 28.39 35.38
C ILE A 106 2.61 28.94 36.34
N MET A 107 3.50 28.12 36.88
CA MET A 107 4.48 28.54 37.90
C MET A 107 5.87 28.74 37.33
N ALA A 108 6.22 28.03 36.25
CA ALA A 108 7.53 28.06 35.63
C ALA A 108 7.53 28.21 34.10
N ASP A 109 6.42 28.00 33.41
CA ASP A 109 6.36 28.17 31.94
C ASP A 109 6.29 29.67 31.56
N PRO A 110 7.29 30.20 30.83
CA PRO A 110 7.27 31.58 30.35
C PRO A 110 6.11 31.89 29.39
N GLU A 111 5.53 30.89 28.72
CA GLU A 111 4.40 31.08 27.80
C GLU A 111 3.02 31.03 28.50
N ASN A 112 2.97 30.54 29.74
CA ASN A 112 1.73 30.36 30.53
C ASN A 112 1.84 30.91 31.95
N CYS A 113 2.64 31.94 32.17
CA CYS A 113 3.03 32.37 33.51
C CYS A 113 1.90 33.07 34.28
N GLY A 114 1.55 32.51 35.45
CA GLY A 114 0.49 33.03 36.33
C GLY A 114 -0.94 32.69 35.88
N ARG A 115 -1.17 32.50 34.58
CA ARG A 115 -2.36 31.85 34.00
C ARG A 115 -2.05 31.41 32.56
N CYS A 116 -2.88 30.50 32.04
CA CYS A 116 -2.84 30.08 30.63
C CYS A 116 -2.80 31.27 29.66
N GLY A 117 -1.92 31.19 28.66
CA GLY A 117 -1.80 32.14 27.56
C GLY A 117 -1.24 33.51 27.98
N THR A 118 -0.73 33.61 29.21
CA THR A 118 0.02 34.79 29.65
C THR A 118 1.49 34.55 29.39
N SER A 119 1.90 34.84 28.15
CA SER A 119 3.31 34.83 27.82
C SER A 119 4.01 36.02 28.45
N CYS A 120 5.19 35.77 29.01
CA CYS A 120 6.03 36.82 29.60
C CYS A 120 6.58 37.79 28.54
N GLY A 121 6.50 37.42 27.26
CA GLY A 121 6.60 38.32 26.12
C GLY A 121 8.03 38.76 25.75
N VAL A 122 8.20 38.92 24.43
CA VAL A 122 9.38 39.22 23.56
C VAL A 122 10.75 39.36 24.19
N ASP A 123 11.72 38.61 23.63
CA ASP A 123 13.19 38.75 23.76
C ASP A 123 13.61 40.17 24.16
N PRO A 124 13.62 40.47 25.47
CA PRO A 124 14.01 41.77 25.96
C PRO A 124 15.50 41.92 25.66
N ALA A 125 15.97 43.14 25.40
CA ALA A 125 17.37 43.34 25.07
C ALA A 125 18.26 42.75 26.18
N ASN A 126 19.16 41.84 25.79
CA ASN A 126 20.11 41.14 26.65
C ASN A 126 19.47 40.33 27.81
N ALA A 127 18.30 39.72 27.60
CA ALA A 127 17.65 38.89 28.59
C ALA A 127 16.78 37.78 27.98
N ALA A 128 16.60 36.69 28.70
CA ALA A 128 15.55 35.71 28.45
C ALA A 128 14.35 35.95 29.39
N ALA A 129 13.13 35.73 28.89
CA ALA A 129 11.95 35.77 29.75
C ALA A 129 11.90 34.52 30.65
N MET A 130 11.69 34.71 31.95
CA MET A 130 11.50 33.60 32.90
C MET A 130 10.14 33.71 33.59
N CYS A 131 9.59 32.59 34.02
CA CYS A 131 8.47 32.56 34.96
C CYS A 131 8.94 31.97 36.29
N THR A 132 8.74 32.70 37.39
CA THR A 132 9.05 32.18 38.73
C THR A 132 7.89 32.45 39.67
N MET A 133 7.33 31.37 40.21
CA MET A 133 6.15 31.43 41.10
C MET A 133 4.96 32.15 40.46
N GLY A 134 4.76 31.95 39.16
CA GLY A 134 3.65 32.55 38.41
C GLY A 134 3.78 34.07 38.21
N VAL A 135 4.98 34.61 38.42
CA VAL A 135 5.31 36.00 38.11
C VAL A 135 6.39 35.99 37.04
N CYS A 136 6.13 36.72 35.97
CA CYS A 136 7.10 36.91 34.91
C CYS A 136 8.29 37.74 35.42
N GLY A 137 9.50 37.28 35.11
CA GLY A 137 10.79 37.91 35.43
C GLY A 137 11.68 38.06 34.19
N LEU A 138 12.93 38.47 34.42
CA LEU A 138 13.99 38.52 33.40
C LEU A 138 15.18 37.70 33.89
N ASP A 139 15.75 36.89 33.01
CA ASP A 139 17.04 36.23 33.19
C ASP A 139 18.05 36.99 32.35
N CYS A 140 18.80 37.90 32.97
CA CYS A 140 19.74 38.75 32.25
C CYS A 140 20.89 37.93 31.66
N ASP A 141 21.26 38.24 30.42
CA ASP A 141 22.48 37.72 29.81
C ASP A 141 23.70 38.10 30.67
N ALA A 142 24.72 37.26 30.64
CA ALA A 142 25.93 37.47 31.43
C ALA A 142 26.55 38.85 31.14
N GLY A 143 26.73 39.66 32.19
CA GLY A 143 27.26 41.01 32.07
C GLY A 143 26.20 42.09 31.84
N PHE A 144 24.91 41.76 31.95
CA PHE A 144 23.79 42.71 31.96
C PHE A 144 22.96 42.59 33.25
N ASP A 145 22.24 43.65 33.60
CA ASP A 145 21.37 43.73 34.79
C ASP A 145 20.21 44.70 34.51
N ASP A 146 19.06 44.47 35.13
CA ASP A 146 17.86 45.32 35.05
C ASP A 146 17.93 46.38 36.17
N CYS A 147 18.39 47.58 35.83
CA CYS A 147 18.71 48.58 36.85
C CYS A 147 17.59 49.55 37.17
N ASP A 148 16.58 49.66 36.31
CA ASP A 148 15.40 50.47 36.56
C ASP A 148 14.19 49.63 37.02
N GLY A 149 14.28 48.30 36.92
CA GLY A 149 13.24 47.34 37.28
C GLY A 149 12.12 47.27 36.24
N ASP A 150 12.30 47.88 35.06
CA ASP A 150 11.32 47.89 33.98
C ASP A 150 11.57 46.75 33.01
N ARG A 151 10.89 45.64 33.26
CA ARG A 151 10.94 44.46 32.40
C ARG A 151 10.63 44.71 30.92
N SER A 152 10.00 45.84 30.58
CA SER A 152 9.62 46.17 29.21
C SER A 152 10.81 46.57 28.33
N ASN A 153 11.94 46.98 28.92
CA ASN A 153 13.13 47.39 28.16
C ASN A 153 14.30 46.39 28.27
N GLY A 154 14.15 45.33 29.07
CA GLY A 154 15.11 44.24 29.22
C GLY A 154 16.18 44.51 30.27
N CYS A 155 17.31 43.81 30.17
CA CYS A 155 18.47 44.07 31.02
C CYS A 155 19.35 45.10 30.32
N GLU A 156 18.99 46.36 30.53
CA GLU A 156 19.42 47.50 29.74
C GLU A 156 20.83 47.98 30.08
N ALA A 157 21.36 47.54 31.23
CA ALA A 157 22.61 48.03 31.76
C ALA A 157 23.74 47.01 31.65
N SER A 158 24.82 47.36 30.95
CA SER A 158 26.03 46.55 30.99
C SER A 158 26.73 46.69 32.34
N THR A 159 26.92 45.57 33.03
CA THR A 159 27.70 45.48 34.27
C THR A 159 29.19 45.24 34.03
N THR A 160 29.64 45.36 32.78
CA THR A 160 31.06 45.32 32.39
C THR A 160 31.66 46.72 32.23
N GLU A 161 30.85 47.76 32.35
CA GLU A 161 31.32 49.14 32.27
C GLU A 161 31.80 49.67 33.63
N PRO A 162 32.80 50.59 33.65
CA PRO A 162 33.26 51.24 34.88
C PRO A 162 32.15 51.95 35.67
N ALA A 163 31.05 52.36 35.03
CA ALA A 163 29.94 53.03 35.70
C ALA A 163 29.04 52.09 36.52
N ARG A 164 29.02 50.78 36.21
CA ARG A 164 28.10 49.77 36.78
C ARG A 164 28.78 48.39 36.95
N CYS A 165 30.04 48.38 37.36
CA CYS A 165 30.88 47.19 37.38
C CYS A 165 30.38 46.11 38.34
N GLY A 166 29.83 45.03 37.79
CA GLY A 166 29.30 43.86 38.51
C GLY A 166 27.94 44.06 39.17
N SER A 167 27.39 45.27 39.16
CA SER A 167 26.02 45.57 39.61
C SER A 167 25.62 46.99 39.21
N CYS A 168 24.32 47.25 39.14
CA CYS A 168 23.72 48.55 38.83
C CYS A 168 24.26 49.75 39.64
N THR A 169 24.78 49.52 40.84
CA THR A 169 25.17 50.59 41.78
C THR A 169 26.69 50.74 41.95
N THR A 170 27.49 49.89 41.33
CA THR A 170 28.94 49.86 41.57
C THR A 170 29.69 50.66 40.50
N ALA A 171 30.02 51.91 40.81
CA ALA A 171 30.88 52.73 39.97
C ALA A 171 32.36 52.62 40.41
N CYS A 172 33.24 52.33 39.46
CA CYS A 172 34.69 52.26 39.64
C CYS A 172 35.29 53.64 39.90
N GLY A 173 36.08 53.74 40.97
CA GLY A 173 36.72 55.00 41.40
C GLY A 173 38.07 55.25 40.71
N VAL A 174 38.64 56.44 40.90
CA VAL A 174 39.88 56.86 40.21
C VAL A 174 41.12 56.01 40.50
N THR A 175 41.16 55.28 41.63
CA THR A 175 42.27 54.38 41.99
C THR A 175 42.11 52.96 41.45
N ARG A 176 40.89 52.60 41.04
CA ARG A 176 40.50 51.31 40.45
C ARG A 176 39.47 51.61 39.37
N SER A 177 39.92 52.26 38.30
CA SER A 177 39.06 52.84 37.27
C SER A 177 38.63 51.85 36.20
N LEU A 178 39.19 50.64 36.20
CA LEU A 178 38.91 49.60 35.20
C LEU A 178 37.86 48.64 35.75
N CYS A 179 36.88 48.28 34.93
CA CYS A 179 35.99 47.15 35.23
C CYS A 179 36.49 45.92 34.48
N GLN A 180 36.70 44.82 35.19
CA GLN A 180 37.18 43.58 34.57
C GLN A 180 36.39 42.37 35.06
N THR A 181 35.95 41.55 34.12
CA THR A 181 35.25 40.28 34.35
C THR A 181 36.25 39.13 34.44
N LEU A 182 36.27 38.44 35.57
CA LEU A 182 37.08 37.23 35.78
C LEU A 182 36.20 36.14 36.39
N GLY A 183 36.12 34.97 35.73
CA GLY A 183 35.30 33.86 36.21
C GLY A 183 33.81 34.21 36.33
N GLY A 184 33.28 35.06 35.44
CA GLY A 184 31.87 35.46 35.41
C GLY A 184 31.48 36.59 36.38
N SER A 185 32.43 37.18 37.12
CA SER A 185 32.17 38.31 38.02
C SER A 185 33.00 39.53 37.64
N SER A 186 32.32 40.67 37.45
CA SER A 186 32.94 41.96 37.12
C SER A 186 33.34 42.70 38.39
N THR A 187 34.60 43.12 38.51
CA THR A 187 35.11 43.87 39.66
C THR A 187 35.99 45.04 39.24
N CYS A 188 36.01 46.09 40.06
CA CYS A 188 36.87 47.24 39.81
C CYS A 188 38.34 46.93 40.16
N VAL A 189 39.23 47.07 39.17
CA VAL A 189 40.67 46.82 39.29
C VAL A 189 41.49 48.06 38.93
N ALA A 190 42.73 48.13 39.43
CA ALA A 190 43.66 49.23 39.14
C ALA A 190 44.48 48.99 37.88
N THR A 191 44.68 47.73 37.51
CA THR A 191 45.46 47.27 36.36
C THR A 191 44.78 46.02 35.80
N CYS A 192 44.92 45.78 34.50
CA CYS A 192 44.42 44.55 33.89
C CYS A 192 45.07 43.32 34.54
N ALA A 193 44.28 42.27 34.74
CA ALA A 193 44.74 40.99 35.24
C ALA A 193 45.74 40.34 34.28
N THR A 194 46.53 39.39 34.80
CA THR A 194 47.47 38.62 34.00
C THR A 194 46.77 37.92 32.84
N GLY A 195 47.33 38.01 31.63
CA GLY A 195 46.73 37.47 30.40
C GLY A 195 45.83 38.45 29.64
N THR A 196 45.59 39.65 30.19
CA THR A 196 44.77 40.69 29.52
C THR A 196 45.57 41.97 29.30
N THR A 197 45.27 42.65 28.21
CA THR A 197 45.95 43.89 27.77
C THR A 197 45.02 45.08 27.97
N LEU A 198 45.58 46.21 28.43
CA LEU A 198 44.84 47.46 28.53
C LEU A 198 44.72 48.10 27.14
N CYS A 199 43.49 48.23 26.65
CA CYS A 199 43.14 48.90 25.42
C CYS A 199 42.51 50.26 25.73
N GLY A 200 43.14 51.32 25.22
CA GLY A 200 42.79 52.69 25.58
C GLY A 200 43.06 52.99 27.06
N GLU A 201 42.09 53.60 27.75
CA GLU A 201 42.24 54.04 29.15
C GLU A 201 41.36 53.26 30.14
N THR A 202 40.36 52.52 29.67
CA THR A 202 39.28 51.99 30.52
C THR A 202 38.95 50.52 30.31
N ARG A 203 39.52 49.84 29.29
CA ARG A 203 39.09 48.52 28.84
C ARG A 203 40.22 47.49 28.88
N CYS A 204 40.03 46.40 29.62
CA CYS A 204 40.94 45.24 29.59
C CYS A 204 40.36 44.17 28.68
N VAL A 205 41.13 43.71 27.70
CA VAL A 205 40.71 42.65 26.75
C VAL A 205 41.68 41.49 26.83
N ASN A 206 41.20 40.28 26.54
CA ASN A 206 42.12 39.19 26.25
C ASN A 206 42.66 39.39 24.83
N THR A 207 43.97 39.20 24.61
CA THR A 207 44.57 39.27 23.26
C THR A 207 45.07 37.92 22.78
N GLU A 208 44.85 36.87 23.57
CA GLU A 208 45.33 35.51 23.34
C GLU A 208 44.24 34.61 22.76
N ASP A 209 42.98 34.80 23.16
CA ASP A 209 41.85 33.94 22.78
C ASP A 209 40.56 34.69 22.37
N ASP A 210 40.49 36.02 22.54
CA ASP A 210 39.31 36.82 22.15
C ASP A 210 39.36 37.17 20.65
N PRO A 211 38.44 36.64 19.83
CA PRO A 211 38.41 36.94 18.40
C PRO A 211 38.17 38.42 18.09
N ALA A 212 37.60 39.21 19.00
CA ALA A 212 37.41 40.64 18.79
C ALA A 212 38.66 41.48 19.07
N ASN A 213 39.72 40.92 19.67
CA ASN A 213 40.94 41.64 20.08
C ASN A 213 42.20 40.76 19.90
N CYS A 214 42.26 39.98 18.81
CA CYS A 214 43.26 38.96 18.66
C CYS A 214 44.65 39.54 18.33
N GLY A 215 45.63 39.26 19.18
CA GLY A 215 47.01 39.73 19.04
C GLY A 215 47.26 41.18 19.46
N ASP A 216 46.29 42.08 19.27
CA ASP A 216 46.33 43.48 19.70
C ASP A 216 44.90 44.03 19.94
N CYS A 217 44.80 45.20 20.56
CA CYS A 217 43.56 45.90 20.81
C CYS A 217 42.78 46.19 19.51
N ASP A 218 41.47 45.91 19.53
CA ASP A 218 40.54 46.20 18.43
C ASP A 218 40.90 45.50 17.10
N MET A 219 41.76 44.49 17.14
CA MET A 219 42.07 43.60 16.02
C MET A 219 41.05 42.46 15.97
N ALA A 220 39.86 42.77 15.46
CA ALA A 220 38.81 41.78 15.28
C ALA A 220 39.12 40.84 14.11
N CYS A 221 39.04 39.54 14.37
CA CYS A 221 39.10 38.50 13.35
C CYS A 221 37.80 38.48 12.56
N SER A 222 37.92 38.56 11.23
CA SER A 222 36.80 38.33 10.33
C SER A 222 36.77 36.87 9.93
N ALA A 223 35.60 36.24 10.00
CA ALA A 223 35.38 34.95 9.38
C ALA A 223 34.76 35.13 7.98
N PRO A 224 35.14 34.28 7.00
CA PRO A 224 34.46 34.20 5.72
C PRO A 224 33.13 33.41 5.85
N MET A 225 32.55 32.98 4.74
CA MET A 225 31.25 32.29 4.74
C MET A 225 31.34 30.92 5.43
N ASN A 226 30.30 30.56 6.20
CA ASN A 226 30.13 29.29 6.93
C ASN A 226 31.28 28.97 7.90
N ALA A 227 31.81 29.99 8.57
CA ALA A 227 32.88 29.81 9.51
C ALA A 227 32.80 30.80 10.68
N GLU A 228 33.37 30.40 11.82
CA GLU A 228 33.49 31.22 13.02
C GLU A 228 34.93 31.73 13.19
N PRO A 229 35.10 33.00 13.60
CA PRO A 229 36.42 33.58 13.84
C PRO A 229 36.98 33.05 15.17
N ALA A 230 38.23 32.62 15.16
CA ALA A 230 38.94 32.16 16.35
C ALA A 230 40.22 32.98 16.56
N CYS A 231 40.66 33.10 17.82
CA CYS A 231 41.98 33.61 18.14
C CYS A 231 42.81 32.46 18.70
N VAL A 232 43.80 32.01 17.93
CA VAL A 232 44.66 30.89 18.32
C VAL A 232 46.10 31.38 18.30
N GLU A 233 46.79 31.24 19.44
CA GLU A 233 48.17 31.69 19.61
C GLU A 233 48.37 33.17 19.21
N ARG A 234 47.41 34.05 19.58
CA ARG A 234 47.43 35.49 19.27
C ARG A 234 47.35 35.82 17.76
N ALA A 235 46.93 34.88 16.92
CA ALA A 235 46.68 35.08 15.50
C ALA A 235 45.23 34.72 15.14
N CYS A 236 44.64 35.47 14.21
CA CYS A 236 43.32 35.13 13.70
C CYS A 236 43.38 33.78 12.98
N ALA A 237 42.53 32.88 13.45
CA ALA A 237 42.22 31.60 12.85
C ALA A 237 40.73 31.57 12.51
N VAL A 238 40.34 30.56 11.75
CA VAL A 238 38.95 30.35 11.34
C VAL A 238 38.65 28.87 11.60
N SER A 239 37.45 28.59 12.10
CA SER A 239 36.92 27.24 12.25
C SER A 239 35.64 27.15 11.45
N CYS A 240 35.45 26.07 10.69
CA CYS A 240 34.21 25.87 9.96
C CYS A 240 33.03 25.69 10.90
N ASP A 241 31.87 26.19 10.46
CA ASP A 241 30.60 25.96 11.13
C ASP A 241 30.29 24.45 11.11
N ALA A 242 29.49 23.99 12.07
CA ALA A 242 29.08 22.59 12.11
C ALA A 242 28.40 22.17 10.79
N GLY A 243 28.92 21.12 10.15
CA GLY A 243 28.41 20.62 8.87
C GLY A 243 29.06 21.24 7.63
N PHE A 244 30.10 22.08 7.79
CA PHE A 244 30.88 22.62 6.68
C PHE A 244 32.36 22.30 6.81
N ASP A 245 33.08 22.26 5.69
CA ASP A 245 34.53 22.07 5.65
C ASP A 245 35.18 22.91 4.53
N ASP A 246 36.47 23.17 4.67
CA ASP A 246 37.32 23.87 3.70
C ASP A 246 38.01 22.84 2.78
N CYS A 247 37.30 22.43 1.72
CA CYS A 247 37.77 21.36 0.85
C CYS A 247 38.79 21.80 -0.21
N ASP A 248 38.91 23.09 -0.48
CA ASP A 248 39.95 23.62 -1.39
C ASP A 248 41.22 24.09 -0.64
N GLY A 249 41.15 24.15 0.70
CA GLY A 249 42.23 24.59 1.59
C GLY A 249 42.46 26.10 1.54
N VAL A 250 41.50 26.86 1.03
CA VAL A 250 41.57 28.31 0.86
C VAL A 250 40.60 28.98 1.83
N LEU A 251 41.06 29.08 3.08
CA LEU A 251 40.46 29.87 4.17
C LEU A 251 39.95 31.27 3.81
N GLY A 252 40.39 31.87 2.70
CA GLY A 252 39.96 33.19 2.27
C GLY A 252 38.55 33.24 1.68
N ASN A 253 38.02 32.12 1.18
CA ASN A 253 36.67 32.02 0.63
C ASN A 253 35.64 31.46 1.62
N GLY A 254 36.07 30.77 2.68
CA GLY A 254 35.15 30.19 3.68
C GLY A 254 35.33 28.70 3.86
N CYS A 255 34.28 28.08 4.39
CA CYS A 255 34.08 26.63 4.39
C CYS A 255 32.94 26.33 3.42
N GLU A 256 33.30 26.14 2.16
CA GLU A 256 32.35 26.18 1.05
C GLU A 256 31.63 24.85 0.85
N ALA A 257 32.13 23.78 1.45
CA ALA A 257 31.61 22.44 1.24
C ALA A 257 30.60 22.07 2.33
N PRO A 258 29.31 21.94 1.99
CA PRO A 258 28.32 21.36 2.90
C PRO A 258 28.54 19.85 3.00
N LEU A 259 28.79 19.36 4.22
CA LEU A 259 29.07 17.96 4.53
C LEU A 259 27.82 17.06 4.57
N ASP A 260 26.65 17.63 4.29
CA ASP A 260 25.40 16.91 4.05
C ASP A 260 25.09 16.76 2.55
N SER A 261 26.02 17.16 1.68
CA SER A 261 25.88 17.00 0.24
C SER A 261 26.43 15.66 -0.24
N PRO A 262 25.88 15.09 -1.33
CA PRO A 262 26.45 13.88 -1.94
C PRO A 262 27.88 14.04 -2.47
N ALA A 263 28.39 15.26 -2.65
CA ALA A 263 29.74 15.49 -3.17
C ALA A 263 30.82 15.44 -2.08
N ASP A 264 30.46 15.79 -0.84
CA ASP A 264 31.39 15.95 0.29
C ASP A 264 30.80 15.33 1.57
N CYS A 265 30.22 14.13 1.48
CA CYS A 265 29.41 13.57 2.55
C CYS A 265 30.23 13.20 3.80
N GLY A 266 30.04 13.93 4.89
CA GLY A 266 30.75 13.72 6.16
C GLY A 266 32.21 14.19 6.17
N ALA A 267 32.86 14.30 5.01
CA ALA A 267 34.17 14.90 4.82
C ALA A 267 34.40 15.30 3.36
N CYS A 268 35.37 16.19 3.14
CA CYS A 268 35.79 16.61 1.82
C CYS A 268 36.12 15.45 0.86
N GLY A 269 35.55 15.51 -0.34
CA GLY A 269 35.81 14.54 -1.41
C GLY A 269 35.21 13.15 -1.19
N VAL A 270 34.35 12.99 -0.19
CA VAL A 270 33.53 11.78 -0.03
C VAL A 270 32.33 11.87 -0.98
N ASP A 271 32.58 11.54 -2.25
CA ASP A 271 31.57 11.53 -3.29
C ASP A 271 30.73 10.25 -3.21
N CYS A 272 29.41 10.43 -3.03
CA CYS A 272 28.42 9.38 -2.96
C CYS A 272 27.84 9.03 -4.33
N SER A 273 28.29 9.66 -5.42
CA SER A 273 27.82 9.37 -6.78
C SER A 273 28.13 7.93 -7.17
N ARG A 274 27.10 7.19 -7.58
CA ARG A 274 27.21 5.82 -8.12
C ARG A 274 26.46 5.72 -9.45
N ASP A 275 26.81 4.73 -10.25
CA ASP A 275 26.15 4.50 -11.54
C ASP A 275 24.70 4.04 -11.32
N HIS A 276 23.78 4.66 -12.07
CA HIS A 276 22.32 4.43 -12.05
C HIS A 276 21.69 4.50 -10.64
N ALA A 277 22.26 5.34 -9.77
CA ALA A 277 21.75 5.56 -8.44
C ALA A 277 21.56 7.05 -8.14
N VAL A 278 20.50 7.36 -7.43
CA VAL A 278 20.27 8.66 -6.82
C VAL A 278 21.03 8.70 -5.50
N ALA A 279 22.14 9.43 -5.49
CA ALA A 279 23.00 9.59 -4.32
C ALA A 279 22.34 10.45 -3.23
N GLY A 280 22.54 10.07 -1.98
CA GLY A 280 22.12 10.79 -0.79
C GLY A 280 23.23 10.81 0.26
N CYS A 281 23.18 11.81 1.13
CA CYS A 281 24.06 11.91 2.28
C CYS A 281 23.20 12.06 3.53
N GLY A 282 23.38 11.16 4.50
CA GLY A 282 22.60 11.14 5.73
C GLY A 282 23.49 10.80 6.90
N ALA A 283 23.48 11.64 7.94
CA ALA A 283 24.33 11.49 9.12
C ALA A 283 25.85 11.34 8.82
N GLY A 284 26.33 11.94 7.73
CA GLY A 284 27.73 11.84 7.29
C GLY A 284 28.08 10.50 6.61
N GLU A 285 27.09 9.69 6.24
CA GLU A 285 27.27 8.44 5.53
C GLU A 285 26.54 8.50 4.16
N CYS A 286 27.22 7.99 3.13
CA CYS A 286 26.64 7.85 1.80
C CYS A 286 25.50 6.83 1.83
N ASN A 287 24.35 7.22 1.31
CA ASN A 287 23.25 6.31 0.99
C ASN A 287 22.86 6.52 -0.48
N PHE A 288 22.15 5.56 -1.06
CA PHE A 288 21.64 5.71 -2.41
C PHE A 288 20.32 4.97 -2.58
N ALA A 289 19.58 5.38 -3.59
CA ALA A 289 18.43 4.64 -4.10
C ALA A 289 18.65 4.38 -5.58
N CYS A 290 18.33 3.18 -6.06
CA CYS A 290 18.44 2.88 -7.49
C CYS A 290 17.46 3.73 -8.31
N GLU A 291 17.93 4.17 -9.47
CA GLU A 291 17.05 4.73 -10.48
C GLU A 291 16.03 3.69 -10.94
N ILE A 292 14.86 4.14 -11.40
CA ILE A 292 13.81 3.24 -11.89
C ILE A 292 14.38 2.39 -13.04
N GLY A 293 14.19 1.07 -12.96
CA GLY A 293 14.71 0.12 -13.94
C GLY A 293 16.10 -0.40 -13.62
N PHE A 294 16.72 -0.02 -12.49
CA PHE A 294 17.98 -0.58 -12.01
C PHE A 294 17.87 -1.17 -10.61
N GLY A 295 18.77 -2.10 -10.29
CA GLY A 295 18.88 -2.73 -8.98
C GLY A 295 20.33 -3.07 -8.64
N ASP A 296 20.66 -3.02 -7.35
CA ASP A 296 21.89 -3.57 -6.76
C ASP A 296 21.69 -5.07 -6.52
N CYS A 297 22.22 -5.90 -7.42
CA CYS A 297 22.02 -7.35 -7.40
C CYS A 297 23.16 -8.13 -6.75
N ASP A 298 24.31 -7.49 -6.52
CA ASP A 298 25.45 -8.12 -5.84
C ASP A 298 25.60 -7.64 -4.38
N GLY A 299 24.81 -6.65 -3.97
CA GLY A 299 24.81 -6.05 -2.64
C GLY A 299 26.06 -5.21 -2.38
N MET A 300 26.79 -4.81 -3.41
CA MET A 300 28.00 -4.03 -3.30
C MET A 300 27.70 -2.56 -3.58
N GLU A 301 27.47 -1.82 -2.49
CA GLU A 301 27.31 -0.36 -2.49
C GLU A 301 28.43 0.39 -3.23
N ALA A 302 29.58 -0.25 -3.41
CA ALA A 302 30.75 0.29 -4.07
C ALA A 302 30.53 0.59 -5.58
N ASN A 303 29.66 -0.16 -6.25
CA ASN A 303 29.46 -0.05 -7.70
C ASN A 303 28.09 0.53 -8.08
N GLY A 304 27.14 0.65 -7.14
CA GLY A 304 25.84 1.27 -7.37
C GLY A 304 24.73 0.30 -7.74
N CYS A 305 23.94 0.64 -8.77
CA CYS A 305 22.82 -0.17 -9.24
C CYS A 305 23.10 -0.64 -10.65
N GLU A 306 23.88 -1.71 -10.77
CA GLU A 306 24.55 -2.08 -12.01
C GLU A 306 23.67 -2.92 -12.93
N MET A 307 22.58 -3.48 -12.41
CA MET A 307 21.74 -4.39 -13.15
C MET A 307 20.45 -3.71 -13.59
N ALA A 308 20.15 -3.82 -14.88
CA ALA A 308 18.85 -3.43 -15.40
C ALA A 308 17.80 -4.46 -14.96
N VAL A 309 16.76 -4.00 -14.25
CA VAL A 309 15.64 -4.81 -13.76
C VAL A 309 14.38 -4.70 -14.66
N ASP A 310 14.62 -4.45 -15.94
CA ASP A 310 13.64 -4.44 -17.03
C ASP A 310 13.90 -5.57 -18.05
N THR A 311 14.70 -6.57 -17.66
CA THR A 311 15.03 -7.72 -18.51
C THR A 311 14.15 -8.91 -18.18
N LEU A 312 14.09 -9.91 -19.07
CA LEU A 312 13.33 -11.13 -18.81
C LEU A 312 13.93 -11.98 -17.67
N THR A 313 15.22 -11.84 -17.35
CA THR A 313 15.86 -12.58 -16.24
C THR A 313 15.75 -11.84 -14.91
N ASP A 314 15.60 -10.52 -14.97
CA ASP A 314 15.59 -9.62 -13.83
C ASP A 314 14.47 -8.61 -14.09
N CYS A 315 13.22 -8.98 -13.77
CA CYS A 315 12.04 -8.17 -14.03
C CYS A 315 11.44 -7.68 -12.71
N GLY A 316 11.60 -6.39 -12.42
CA GLY A 316 11.12 -5.78 -11.18
C GLY A 316 12.05 -5.94 -9.98
N ALA A 317 12.86 -7.00 -9.96
CA ALA A 317 13.92 -7.19 -8.99
C ALA A 317 14.99 -8.16 -9.52
N CYS A 318 16.15 -8.15 -8.87
CA CYS A 318 17.26 -9.05 -9.15
C CYS A 318 16.87 -10.53 -9.07
N GLY A 319 17.19 -11.29 -10.11
CA GLY A 319 16.93 -12.72 -10.20
C GLY A 319 15.46 -13.11 -10.34
N VAL A 320 14.55 -12.14 -10.52
CA VAL A 320 13.13 -12.41 -10.77
C VAL A 320 12.94 -12.60 -12.27
N ALA A 321 12.98 -13.85 -12.72
CA ALA A 321 12.68 -14.18 -14.11
C ALA A 321 11.19 -13.91 -14.41
N CYS A 322 10.94 -13.27 -15.54
CA CYS A 322 9.60 -13.12 -16.09
C CYS A 322 9.31 -14.33 -16.99
N GLU A 323 8.48 -15.23 -16.48
CA GLU A 323 8.00 -16.41 -17.20
C GLU A 323 6.51 -16.25 -17.48
N ALA A 324 6.08 -16.63 -18.69
CA ALA A 324 4.67 -16.68 -19.08
C ALA A 324 4.37 -18.08 -19.63
N PRO A 325 3.85 -19.00 -18.81
CA PRO A 325 3.43 -20.32 -19.30
C PRO A 325 2.43 -20.20 -20.46
N ASN A 326 2.65 -20.96 -21.54
CA ASN A 326 1.84 -20.94 -22.78
C ASN A 326 1.70 -19.55 -23.43
N GLY A 327 2.68 -18.68 -23.24
CA GLY A 327 2.72 -17.35 -23.84
C GLY A 327 4.13 -16.79 -24.00
N THR A 328 4.21 -15.61 -24.57
CA THR A 328 5.46 -14.84 -24.69
C THR A 328 5.52 -13.85 -23.53
N PRO A 329 6.52 -13.96 -22.63
CA PRO A 329 6.68 -13.00 -21.54
C PRO A 329 7.24 -11.67 -22.04
N GLU A 330 6.83 -10.57 -21.41
CA GLU A 330 7.39 -9.24 -21.60
C GLU A 330 7.64 -8.60 -20.22
N CYS A 331 8.82 -8.01 -20.03
CA CYS A 331 9.07 -7.16 -18.88
C CYS A 331 8.90 -5.70 -19.28
N SER A 332 7.86 -5.04 -18.78
CA SER A 332 7.58 -3.63 -19.08
C SER A 332 7.35 -2.87 -17.79
N THR A 333 8.01 -1.72 -17.65
CA THR A 333 7.96 -0.87 -16.44
C THR A 333 8.27 -1.64 -15.15
N SER A 334 9.27 -2.53 -15.20
CA SER A 334 9.66 -3.36 -14.05
C SER A 334 8.52 -4.25 -13.52
N SER A 335 7.59 -4.63 -14.39
CA SER A 335 6.50 -5.58 -14.13
C SER A 335 6.48 -6.65 -15.22
N CYS A 336 6.28 -7.90 -14.81
CA CYS A 336 6.16 -9.03 -15.74
C CYS A 336 4.73 -9.07 -16.30
N LEU A 337 4.63 -9.15 -17.63
CA LEU A 337 3.39 -9.16 -18.41
C LEU A 337 3.41 -10.32 -19.41
N VAL A 338 2.23 -10.68 -19.91
CA VAL A 338 2.07 -11.57 -21.06
C VAL A 338 1.86 -10.70 -22.30
N ASP A 339 2.81 -10.70 -23.24
CA ASP A 339 2.68 -9.95 -24.51
C ASP A 339 1.66 -10.62 -25.43
N SER A 340 1.75 -11.94 -25.55
CA SER A 340 0.85 -12.73 -26.38
C SER A 340 0.74 -14.17 -25.92
N CYS A 341 -0.44 -14.77 -26.09
CA CYS A 341 -0.65 -16.19 -25.83
C CYS A 341 -0.25 -17.05 -27.02
N ASP A 342 0.24 -18.25 -26.71
CA ASP A 342 0.46 -19.28 -27.72
C ASP A 342 -0.88 -19.66 -28.38
N PRO A 343 -0.88 -20.06 -29.68
CA PRO A 343 -2.11 -20.43 -30.36
C PRO A 343 -2.90 -21.52 -29.61
N GLY A 344 -4.15 -21.22 -29.25
CA GLY A 344 -5.03 -22.13 -28.51
C GLY A 344 -5.05 -21.89 -26.99
N PHE A 345 -4.40 -20.84 -26.50
CA PHE A 345 -4.49 -20.38 -25.11
C PHE A 345 -4.99 -18.94 -25.02
N ASN A 346 -5.64 -18.60 -23.91
CA ASN A 346 -6.01 -17.24 -23.54
C ASN A 346 -5.61 -16.95 -22.09
N ASP A 347 -5.14 -15.74 -21.83
CA ASP A 347 -4.95 -15.17 -20.49
C ASP A 347 -6.26 -14.53 -20.03
N CYS A 348 -6.98 -15.17 -19.11
CA CYS A 348 -8.31 -14.71 -18.70
C CYS A 348 -8.31 -13.94 -17.39
N ASN A 349 -7.30 -14.14 -16.54
CA ASN A 349 -7.12 -13.43 -15.28
C ASN A 349 -6.20 -12.20 -15.40
N GLY A 350 -5.47 -12.06 -16.52
CA GLY A 350 -4.50 -10.99 -16.79
C GLY A 350 -3.18 -11.14 -16.04
N SER A 351 -2.83 -12.36 -15.60
CA SER A 351 -1.71 -12.61 -14.69
C SER A 351 -0.54 -13.28 -15.42
N ALA A 352 0.61 -12.60 -15.41
CA ALA A 352 1.83 -13.19 -15.93
C ALA A 352 2.30 -14.42 -15.13
N THR A 353 1.88 -14.58 -13.87
CA THR A 353 2.41 -15.66 -13.02
C THR A 353 1.96 -17.06 -13.40
N ASP A 354 0.74 -17.22 -13.91
CA ASP A 354 0.23 -18.47 -14.47
C ASP A 354 0.10 -18.43 -16.01
N GLY A 355 0.34 -17.27 -16.62
CA GLY A 355 0.47 -17.09 -18.05
C GLY A 355 -0.88 -17.21 -18.76
N CYS A 356 -0.89 -17.83 -19.94
CA CYS A 356 -2.13 -18.10 -20.65
C CYS A 356 -2.70 -19.44 -20.16
N GLU A 357 -3.54 -19.33 -19.14
CA GLU A 357 -3.99 -20.42 -18.30
C GLU A 357 -5.21 -21.17 -18.88
N SER A 358 -5.98 -20.52 -19.76
CA SER A 358 -7.22 -21.09 -20.30
C SER A 358 -7.06 -21.62 -21.71
N ARG A 359 -7.69 -22.77 -21.98
CA ARG A 359 -7.76 -23.37 -23.33
C ARG A 359 -9.18 -23.21 -23.87
N PRO A 360 -9.49 -22.16 -24.66
CA PRO A 360 -10.85 -21.85 -25.06
C PRO A 360 -11.50 -22.92 -25.95
N ASP A 361 -10.76 -23.91 -26.44
CA ASP A 361 -11.27 -25.03 -27.23
C ASP A 361 -11.88 -26.17 -26.38
N GLU A 362 -11.55 -26.24 -25.10
CA GLU A 362 -11.91 -27.35 -24.20
C GLU A 362 -12.23 -26.95 -22.75
N ASP A 363 -11.85 -25.75 -22.30
CA ASP A 363 -12.17 -25.21 -20.98
C ASP A 363 -13.66 -24.85 -20.89
N GLU A 364 -14.38 -25.52 -19.99
CA GLU A 364 -15.81 -25.29 -19.81
C GLU A 364 -16.14 -23.91 -19.24
N ASP A 365 -15.23 -23.26 -18.52
CA ASP A 365 -15.44 -21.94 -17.91
C ASP A 365 -15.02 -20.78 -18.83
N ASN A 366 -14.23 -21.06 -19.88
CA ASN A 366 -13.69 -20.08 -20.83
C ASN A 366 -13.90 -20.46 -22.31
N CYS A 367 -15.01 -21.13 -22.62
CA CYS A 367 -15.23 -21.73 -23.94
C CYS A 367 -15.42 -20.69 -25.05
N GLY A 368 -14.50 -20.66 -26.01
CA GLY A 368 -14.47 -19.71 -27.13
C GLY A 368 -14.00 -18.30 -26.77
N ALA A 369 -14.19 -17.86 -25.51
CA ALA A 369 -13.69 -16.60 -24.97
C ALA A 369 -13.67 -16.63 -23.43
N CYS A 370 -12.82 -15.80 -22.83
CA CYS A 370 -12.73 -15.66 -21.37
C CYS A 370 -14.07 -15.38 -20.69
N GLY A 371 -14.33 -16.08 -19.59
CA GLY A 371 -15.57 -15.97 -18.81
C GLY A 371 -16.82 -16.54 -19.49
N THR A 372 -16.68 -17.20 -20.64
CA THR A 372 -17.80 -17.87 -21.33
C THR A 372 -17.97 -19.28 -20.80
N SER A 373 -18.67 -19.40 -19.68
CA SER A 373 -18.98 -20.69 -19.08
C SER A 373 -20.09 -21.44 -19.83
N CYS A 374 -19.87 -22.72 -20.08
CA CYS A 374 -20.82 -23.63 -20.70
C CYS A 374 -21.56 -24.45 -19.65
N ALA A 375 -22.86 -24.68 -19.87
CA ALA A 375 -23.64 -25.67 -19.10
C ALA A 375 -23.40 -27.12 -19.55
N GLY A 376 -22.48 -27.34 -20.50
CA GLY A 376 -22.14 -28.61 -21.12
C GLY A 376 -20.63 -28.70 -21.38
N VAL A 377 -20.21 -29.45 -22.39
CA VAL A 377 -18.80 -29.63 -22.76
C VAL A 377 -18.36 -28.52 -23.72
N CYS A 378 -17.16 -27.97 -23.54
CA CYS A 378 -16.56 -27.12 -24.57
C CYS A 378 -15.94 -27.98 -25.68
N ASN A 379 -16.36 -27.81 -26.93
CA ASN A 379 -15.77 -28.51 -28.05
C ASN A 379 -15.48 -27.56 -29.22
N GLY A 380 -14.19 -27.29 -29.44
CA GLY A 380 -13.74 -26.42 -30.53
C GLY A 380 -14.17 -24.96 -30.36
N GLY A 381 -14.27 -24.50 -29.10
CA GLY A 381 -14.67 -23.13 -28.77
C GLY A 381 -16.17 -22.86 -28.84
N LEU A 382 -16.98 -23.92 -28.93
CA LEU A 382 -18.43 -23.86 -28.91
C LEU A 382 -18.97 -24.71 -27.76
N CYS A 383 -19.91 -24.16 -26.99
CA CYS A 383 -20.62 -24.93 -25.97
C CYS A 383 -21.46 -26.02 -26.64
N HIS A 384 -21.09 -27.28 -26.39
CA HIS A 384 -21.83 -28.46 -26.79
C HIS A 384 -22.52 -29.09 -25.57
N ILE A 385 -23.69 -29.68 -25.75
CA ILE A 385 -24.35 -30.46 -24.69
C ILE A 385 -24.21 -31.94 -25.10
N ASP A 386 -23.12 -32.58 -24.70
CA ASP A 386 -22.94 -34.03 -24.88
C ASP A 386 -23.76 -34.77 -23.81
N CYS A 387 -24.85 -35.43 -24.22
CA CYS A 387 -25.58 -36.36 -23.36
C CYS A 387 -24.80 -37.69 -23.25
N PHE A 388 -23.83 -37.77 -22.33
CA PHE A 388 -23.05 -38.99 -22.13
C PHE A 388 -23.80 -40.05 -21.29
N ALA A 389 -23.67 -41.28 -21.76
CA ALA A 389 -24.33 -42.51 -21.32
C ALA A 389 -24.40 -42.76 -19.79
N GLY A 390 -25.62 -42.83 -19.26
CA GLY A 390 -25.93 -43.38 -17.93
C GLY A 390 -27.45 -43.57 -17.75
N PRO A 391 -27.93 -44.62 -17.05
CA PRO A 391 -29.33 -45.07 -17.15
C PRO A 391 -30.24 -44.29 -16.19
N CYS A 392 -30.60 -43.06 -16.56
CA CYS A 392 -31.81 -42.34 -16.16
C CYS A 392 -32.04 -41.24 -17.22
N ASN A 393 -33.02 -41.40 -18.12
CA ASN A 393 -33.37 -40.36 -19.09
C ASN A 393 -34.45 -39.42 -18.54
N ASP A 394 -34.14 -38.72 -17.45
CA ASP A 394 -34.83 -37.49 -17.07
C ASP A 394 -33.88 -36.32 -17.37
N GLY A 395 -33.80 -35.97 -18.65
CA GLY A 395 -33.11 -34.79 -19.16
C GLY A 395 -34.13 -33.77 -19.68
N CYS A 396 -34.47 -32.79 -18.84
CA CYS A 396 -35.14 -31.55 -19.27
C CYS A 396 -34.16 -30.66 -20.05
N ASN A 397 -34.56 -30.12 -21.20
CA ASN A 397 -33.94 -28.91 -21.80
C ASN A 397 -34.84 -27.68 -21.56
N PRO A 398 -34.33 -26.59 -20.95
CA PRO A 398 -35.10 -25.43 -20.47
C PRO A 398 -35.57 -24.40 -21.53
N SER A 399 -35.66 -24.72 -22.83
CA SER A 399 -36.22 -23.77 -23.83
C SER A 399 -37.35 -24.29 -24.74
N THR A 400 -37.74 -25.57 -24.68
CA THR A 400 -38.76 -26.14 -25.60
C THR A 400 -39.68 -27.20 -25.00
N ALA A 401 -40.17 -27.02 -23.76
CA ALA A 401 -41.28 -27.77 -23.13
C ALA A 401 -41.71 -29.09 -23.82
N ASP A 402 -40.91 -30.16 -23.66
CA ASP A 402 -41.38 -31.54 -23.86
C ASP A 402 -40.49 -32.53 -23.08
N CYS A 403 -41.11 -33.55 -22.50
CA CYS A 403 -40.47 -34.73 -21.89
C CYS A 403 -41.44 -35.91 -21.96
N GLY A 404 -41.11 -36.97 -22.71
CA GLY A 404 -41.55 -38.33 -22.36
C GLY A 404 -41.80 -39.32 -23.50
N CYS A 405 -40.91 -40.31 -23.64
CA CYS A 405 -41.25 -41.61 -24.22
C CYS A 405 -40.73 -42.72 -23.30
N ALA A 406 -41.65 -43.47 -22.67
CA ALA A 406 -41.33 -44.66 -21.90
C ALA A 406 -41.52 -45.90 -22.77
N GLY A 407 -40.42 -46.60 -23.08
CA GLY A 407 -40.46 -47.95 -23.64
C GLY A 407 -39.97 -48.08 -25.08
N GLY A 408 -38.65 -48.22 -25.24
CA GLY A 408 -38.08 -49.20 -26.17
C GLY A 408 -38.12 -48.96 -27.69
N ALA A 409 -38.11 -47.73 -28.20
CA ALA A 409 -37.88 -47.51 -29.64
C ALA A 409 -37.22 -46.17 -29.98
N HIS A 410 -36.45 -46.18 -31.08
CA HIS A 410 -35.89 -45.00 -31.72
C HIS A 410 -37.01 -44.12 -32.30
N CYS A 411 -37.17 -42.90 -31.80
CA CYS A 411 -38.01 -41.85 -32.38
C CYS A 411 -37.10 -40.79 -32.99
N GLY A 412 -37.26 -40.47 -34.28
CA GLY A 412 -36.60 -39.34 -34.92
C GLY A 412 -37.51 -38.11 -34.87
N TYR A 413 -37.03 -36.99 -34.32
CA TYR A 413 -37.73 -35.71 -34.32
C TYR A 413 -36.94 -34.66 -35.11
N LEU A 414 -37.63 -33.92 -35.97
CA LEU A 414 -37.14 -32.74 -36.66
C LEU A 414 -38.15 -31.62 -36.42
N CYS A 415 -37.73 -30.60 -35.68
CA CYS A 415 -38.54 -29.40 -35.45
C CYS A 415 -37.93 -28.27 -36.28
N SER A 416 -38.69 -27.69 -37.21
CA SER A 416 -38.27 -26.50 -37.94
C SER A 416 -38.84 -25.27 -37.23
N ASP A 417 -37.97 -24.33 -36.86
CA ASP A 417 -38.31 -22.98 -36.37
C ASP A 417 -39.42 -22.90 -35.31
N SER A 418 -39.41 -23.83 -34.33
CA SER A 418 -40.21 -23.79 -33.09
C SER A 418 -41.75 -23.77 -33.23
N ARG A 419 -42.33 -24.08 -34.39
CA ARG A 419 -43.81 -24.12 -34.57
C ARG A 419 -44.39 -25.37 -35.20
N ASP A 420 -43.61 -26.11 -35.98
CA ASP A 420 -44.05 -27.34 -36.64
C ASP A 420 -43.14 -28.51 -36.27
N CYS A 421 -43.74 -29.61 -35.84
CA CYS A 421 -43.02 -30.82 -35.41
C CYS A 421 -43.41 -32.01 -36.30
N LEU A 422 -42.39 -32.73 -36.81
CA LEU A 422 -42.57 -34.01 -37.50
C LEU A 422 -42.03 -35.14 -36.61
N ILE A 423 -42.90 -36.09 -36.26
CA ILE A 423 -42.52 -37.31 -35.52
C ILE A 423 -42.73 -38.54 -36.40
N THR A 424 -41.69 -39.35 -36.54
CA THR A 424 -41.79 -40.64 -37.23
C THR A 424 -41.59 -41.78 -36.22
N CYS A 425 -42.61 -42.63 -36.06
CA CYS A 425 -42.58 -43.80 -35.20
C CYS A 425 -42.36 -45.06 -36.08
N GLU A 426 -41.22 -45.75 -35.91
CA GLU A 426 -40.71 -46.76 -36.87
C GLU A 426 -40.75 -48.22 -36.38
N GLN A 427 -41.13 -48.50 -35.12
CA GLN A 427 -41.05 -49.83 -34.51
C GLN A 427 -42.37 -50.30 -33.86
N ARG A 428 -42.45 -51.58 -33.49
CA ARG A 428 -43.60 -52.14 -32.75
C ARG A 428 -43.64 -51.58 -31.33
N ASN A 429 -44.85 -51.27 -30.82
CA ASN A 429 -45.12 -50.75 -29.47
C ASN A 429 -44.45 -49.41 -29.17
N THR A 430 -44.49 -48.46 -30.10
CA THR A 430 -43.96 -47.11 -29.87
C THR A 430 -45.08 -46.19 -29.40
N GLN A 431 -45.01 -45.76 -28.14
CA GLN A 431 -45.91 -44.73 -27.62
C GLN A 431 -45.28 -43.36 -27.85
N CYS A 432 -45.90 -42.55 -28.71
CA CYS A 432 -45.45 -41.22 -29.08
C CYS A 432 -46.38 -40.21 -28.38
N THR A 433 -46.02 -39.81 -27.15
CA THR A 433 -46.82 -38.83 -26.38
C THR A 433 -46.26 -37.43 -26.61
N VAL A 434 -47.15 -36.46 -26.87
CA VAL A 434 -46.76 -35.06 -27.06
C VAL A 434 -47.19 -34.27 -25.83
N LEU A 435 -46.23 -33.78 -25.04
CA LEU A 435 -46.47 -33.00 -23.82
C LEU A 435 -46.05 -31.54 -24.03
N GLY A 436 -46.72 -30.83 -24.94
CA GLY A 436 -46.38 -29.43 -25.23
C GLY A 436 -47.60 -28.56 -25.52
N SER A 437 -47.51 -27.27 -25.18
CA SER A 437 -48.56 -26.26 -25.40
C SER A 437 -48.29 -25.35 -26.60
N SER A 438 -47.45 -25.77 -27.57
CA SER A 438 -46.87 -24.83 -28.53
C SER A 438 -46.48 -25.30 -29.95
N PRO A 439 -46.77 -26.51 -30.48
CA PRO A 439 -46.78 -26.66 -31.94
C PRO A 439 -48.11 -26.14 -32.52
N ALA A 440 -48.04 -25.25 -33.51
CA ALA A 440 -49.20 -24.82 -34.30
C ALA A 440 -49.68 -25.97 -35.20
N VAL A 441 -48.74 -26.78 -35.70
CA VAL A 441 -49.04 -27.99 -36.49
C VAL A 441 -48.15 -29.15 -36.06
N PHE A 442 -48.80 -30.26 -35.71
CA PHE A 442 -48.17 -31.54 -35.44
C PHE A 442 -48.39 -32.50 -36.62
N THR A 443 -47.33 -33.14 -37.10
CA THR A 443 -47.43 -34.23 -38.09
C THR A 443 -46.83 -35.52 -37.53
N GLY A 444 -47.67 -36.55 -37.37
CA GLY A 444 -47.26 -37.89 -36.96
C GLY A 444 -47.24 -38.84 -38.16
N LEU A 445 -46.14 -39.58 -38.34
CA LEU A 445 -46.00 -40.63 -39.35
C LEU A 445 -45.79 -41.99 -38.66
N CYS A 446 -46.70 -42.93 -38.88
CA CYS A 446 -46.57 -44.31 -38.42
C CYS A 446 -46.19 -45.22 -39.61
N LYS A 447 -45.02 -45.88 -39.55
CA LYS A 447 -44.51 -46.75 -40.63
C LYS A 447 -44.90 -48.23 -40.44
N SER A 448 -44.82 -49.01 -41.52
CA SER A 448 -45.16 -50.44 -41.62
C SER A 448 -44.77 -51.29 -40.39
N GLY A 449 -45.78 -51.94 -39.82
CA GLY A 449 -45.61 -52.86 -38.71
C GLY A 449 -45.46 -52.21 -37.33
N ALA A 450 -45.59 -50.90 -37.20
CA ALA A 450 -45.59 -50.19 -35.91
C ALA A 450 -46.97 -50.24 -35.21
N ASP A 451 -46.93 -50.18 -33.86
CA ASP A 451 -48.11 -49.89 -33.04
C ASP A 451 -47.87 -48.52 -32.41
N CYS A 452 -48.52 -47.50 -32.97
CA CYS A 452 -48.32 -46.10 -32.67
C CYS A 452 -49.48 -45.59 -31.82
N ASP A 453 -49.18 -45.16 -30.59
CA ASP A 453 -50.15 -44.49 -29.72
C ASP A 453 -49.77 -43.00 -29.65
N PHE A 454 -50.57 -42.16 -30.32
CA PHE A 454 -50.41 -40.71 -30.34
C PHE A 454 -51.38 -40.09 -29.36
N ARG A 455 -50.85 -39.46 -28.32
CA ARG A 455 -51.67 -38.77 -27.31
C ARG A 455 -51.32 -37.31 -27.25
N MET A 456 -52.34 -36.46 -27.43
CA MET A 456 -52.20 -35.02 -27.27
C MET A 456 -52.80 -34.54 -25.95
N GLN A 457 -52.04 -33.70 -25.26
CA GLN A 457 -52.53 -32.97 -24.09
C GLN A 457 -52.95 -31.52 -24.40
N SER A 458 -52.26 -30.84 -25.32
CA SER A 458 -52.60 -29.49 -25.80
C SER A 458 -52.02 -29.22 -27.20
N GLY A 459 -52.73 -28.52 -28.09
CA GLY A 459 -52.19 -28.03 -29.37
C GLY A 459 -53.24 -27.54 -30.38
N GLU A 460 -52.81 -26.86 -31.45
CA GLU A 460 -53.72 -26.23 -32.42
C GLU A 460 -54.16 -27.21 -33.52
N THR A 461 -53.23 -27.82 -34.26
CA THR A 461 -53.56 -28.80 -35.31
C THR A 461 -52.72 -30.08 -35.18
N ILE A 462 -53.35 -31.25 -35.24
CA ILE A 462 -52.70 -32.56 -35.39
C ILE A 462 -53.10 -33.22 -36.70
N THR A 463 -52.11 -33.65 -37.46
CA THR A 463 -52.26 -34.51 -38.63
C THR A 463 -51.50 -35.80 -38.39
N VAL A 464 -52.18 -36.94 -38.43
CA VAL A 464 -51.52 -38.25 -38.33
C VAL A 464 -51.73 -39.00 -39.63
N GLU A 465 -50.63 -39.41 -40.27
CA GLU A 465 -50.68 -40.34 -41.40
C GLU A 465 -50.28 -41.74 -40.94
N CYS A 466 -51.27 -42.63 -40.95
CA CYS A 466 -51.09 -44.05 -40.70
C CYS A 466 -50.92 -44.75 -42.04
N LYS A 467 -49.66 -45.03 -42.39
CA LYS A 467 -49.28 -45.66 -43.66
C LYS A 467 -49.02 -47.15 -43.44
N ASP A 468 -49.10 -47.91 -44.54
CA ASP A 468 -48.71 -49.33 -44.67
C ASP A 468 -49.64 -50.41 -44.06
N ARG A 469 -49.34 -51.68 -44.38
CA ARG A 469 -50.08 -52.86 -43.92
C ARG A 469 -49.67 -53.24 -42.50
N ASN A 470 -50.62 -53.69 -41.69
CA ASN A 470 -50.39 -54.21 -40.34
C ASN A 470 -49.85 -53.18 -39.32
N THR A 471 -50.19 -51.90 -39.52
CA THR A 471 -49.98 -50.83 -38.54
C THR A 471 -51.22 -50.66 -37.66
N SER A 472 -51.00 -50.37 -36.38
CA SER A 472 -52.04 -49.99 -35.42
C SER A 472 -51.78 -48.56 -34.99
N CYS A 473 -52.78 -47.70 -35.13
CA CYS A 473 -52.73 -46.31 -34.70
C CYS A 473 -53.85 -46.05 -33.71
N ASP A 474 -53.52 -45.68 -32.48
CA ASP A 474 -54.47 -45.09 -31.54
C ASP A 474 -54.15 -43.60 -31.44
N VAL A 475 -55.09 -42.74 -31.77
CA VAL A 475 -54.92 -41.28 -31.77
C VAL A 475 -55.93 -40.68 -30.82
N ASP A 476 -55.42 -40.04 -29.76
CA ASP A 476 -56.21 -39.33 -28.77
C ASP A 476 -56.13 -37.81 -29.01
N CYS A 477 -57.22 -37.26 -29.54
CA CYS A 477 -57.29 -35.86 -29.96
C CYS A 477 -57.96 -34.93 -28.93
N ARG A 478 -58.16 -35.38 -27.69
CA ARG A 478 -58.88 -34.61 -26.65
C ARG A 478 -58.22 -33.28 -26.25
N GLY A 479 -56.97 -33.04 -26.64
CA GLY A 479 -56.24 -31.79 -26.41
C GLY A 479 -56.05 -30.88 -27.64
N ALA A 480 -56.60 -31.20 -28.81
CA ALA A 480 -56.33 -30.48 -30.06
C ALA A 480 -57.53 -29.66 -30.58
N THR A 481 -57.28 -28.54 -31.29
CA THR A 481 -58.34 -27.74 -31.94
C THR A 481 -58.77 -28.31 -33.30
N ASN A 482 -57.83 -28.81 -34.10
CA ASN A 482 -58.09 -29.52 -35.35
C ASN A 482 -57.34 -30.84 -35.34
N CYS A 483 -58.03 -31.94 -35.65
CA CYS A 483 -57.43 -33.26 -35.67
C CYS A 483 -57.80 -34.00 -36.96
N THR A 484 -56.80 -34.33 -37.76
CA THR A 484 -56.96 -35.05 -39.03
C THR A 484 -56.19 -36.36 -38.95
N VAL A 485 -56.89 -37.48 -39.10
CA VAL A 485 -56.26 -38.80 -39.17
C VAL A 485 -56.51 -39.42 -40.53
N ASN A 486 -55.42 -39.65 -41.27
CA ASN A 486 -55.41 -40.29 -42.57
C ASN A 486 -54.98 -41.74 -42.41
N CYS A 487 -55.93 -42.66 -42.56
CA CYS A 487 -55.74 -44.09 -42.45
C CYS A 487 -55.71 -44.72 -43.83
N HIS A 488 -54.52 -45.13 -44.25
CA HIS A 488 -54.29 -45.70 -45.57
C HIS A 488 -54.38 -47.24 -45.56
N ALA A 489 -54.98 -47.80 -46.60
CA ALA A 489 -55.03 -49.24 -46.87
C ALA A 489 -55.65 -50.09 -45.72
N ASP A 490 -54.92 -51.09 -45.22
CA ASP A 490 -55.33 -52.07 -44.21
C ASP A 490 -54.90 -51.67 -42.77
N ALA A 491 -54.52 -50.40 -42.55
CA ALA A 491 -54.15 -49.91 -41.23
C ALA A 491 -55.33 -50.00 -40.25
N LYS A 492 -55.05 -50.36 -39.00
CA LYS A 492 -56.03 -50.41 -37.91
C LYS A 492 -55.97 -49.10 -37.14
N CYS A 493 -56.94 -48.24 -37.35
CA CYS A 493 -56.98 -46.94 -36.70
C CYS A 493 -58.08 -46.86 -35.65
N ARG A 494 -57.78 -46.14 -34.56
CA ARG A 494 -58.74 -45.64 -33.60
C ARG A 494 -58.49 -44.16 -33.39
N LEU A 495 -59.55 -43.37 -33.47
CA LEU A 495 -59.56 -41.95 -33.19
C LEU A 495 -60.51 -41.68 -32.03
N ARG A 496 -60.01 -41.05 -30.97
CA ARG A 496 -60.84 -40.56 -29.86
C ARG A 496 -61.01 -39.06 -29.96
N CYS A 497 -62.25 -38.61 -30.11
CA CYS A 497 -62.64 -37.21 -30.16
C CYS A 497 -63.75 -36.99 -29.15
N ASP A 498 -63.52 -36.22 -28.09
CA ASP A 498 -64.53 -36.05 -27.04
C ASP A 498 -64.50 -34.66 -26.38
N VAL A 499 -64.40 -33.60 -27.18
CA VAL A 499 -64.61 -32.21 -26.74
C VAL A 499 -65.27 -31.38 -27.83
N PRO A 500 -66.16 -30.42 -27.49
CA PRO A 500 -66.88 -29.60 -28.47
C PRO A 500 -66.00 -28.60 -29.24
N SER A 501 -64.69 -28.56 -29.00
CA SER A 501 -63.73 -27.62 -29.61
C SER A 501 -62.81 -28.25 -30.67
N ALA A 502 -62.85 -29.56 -30.89
CA ALA A 502 -61.97 -30.24 -31.84
C ALA A 502 -62.72 -30.55 -33.16
N THR A 503 -62.27 -30.00 -34.30
CA THR A 503 -62.76 -30.46 -35.61
C THR A 503 -62.03 -31.75 -35.97
N CYS A 504 -62.70 -32.90 -35.82
CA CYS A 504 -62.12 -34.19 -36.17
C CYS A 504 -62.46 -34.57 -37.62
N GLN A 505 -61.41 -34.68 -38.45
CA GLN A 505 -61.49 -35.20 -39.82
C GLN A 505 -60.87 -36.59 -39.88
N TYR A 506 -61.56 -37.51 -40.53
CA TYR A 506 -61.16 -38.90 -40.64
C TYR A 506 -61.31 -39.35 -42.10
N SER A 507 -60.28 -40.01 -42.65
CA SER A 507 -60.37 -40.56 -44.00
C SER A 507 -61.17 -41.87 -44.02
N THR A 508 -62.18 -41.99 -44.88
CA THR A 508 -62.90 -43.26 -45.05
C THR A 508 -61.97 -44.37 -45.53
N CYS A 509 -62.14 -45.58 -45.01
CA CYS A 509 -61.26 -46.71 -45.31
C CYS A 509 -62.03 -47.88 -45.95
N GLY A 510 -61.38 -48.57 -46.88
CA GLY A 510 -62.01 -49.55 -47.77
C GLY A 510 -62.59 -50.80 -47.10
N GLY A 511 -62.31 -51.03 -45.81
CA GLY A 511 -62.82 -52.17 -45.02
C GLY A 511 -63.94 -51.85 -44.04
N GLY A 512 -64.45 -50.61 -44.03
CA GLY A 512 -65.57 -50.16 -43.20
C GLY A 512 -65.13 -49.40 -41.95
N ASP A 513 -65.78 -48.27 -41.70
CA ASP A 513 -65.67 -47.44 -40.51
C ASP A 513 -66.89 -47.65 -39.58
N ALA A 514 -66.68 -47.53 -38.28
CA ALA A 514 -67.73 -47.61 -37.28
C ALA A 514 -67.50 -46.62 -36.13
N THR A 515 -68.57 -46.06 -35.61
CA THR A 515 -68.55 -45.26 -34.38
C THR A 515 -68.87 -46.17 -33.20
N CYS A 516 -67.99 -46.18 -32.20
CA CYS A 516 -68.12 -46.97 -30.99
C CYS A 516 -68.97 -46.27 -29.94
N THR A 517 -69.45 -47.03 -28.94
CA THR A 517 -70.28 -46.51 -27.85
C THR A 517 -69.57 -45.50 -26.96
N ASP A 518 -68.24 -45.52 -26.94
CA ASP A 518 -67.38 -44.55 -26.24
C ASP A 518 -67.10 -43.29 -27.07
N GLY A 519 -67.78 -43.11 -28.21
CA GLY A 519 -67.59 -41.98 -29.12
C GLY A 519 -66.36 -42.08 -30.02
N SER A 520 -65.51 -43.10 -29.86
CA SER A 520 -64.35 -43.28 -30.73
C SER A 520 -64.74 -43.79 -32.13
N ILE A 521 -64.00 -43.35 -33.15
CA ILE A 521 -64.15 -43.80 -34.53
C ILE A 521 -63.07 -44.85 -34.79
N VAL A 522 -63.47 -46.01 -35.28
CA VAL A 522 -62.54 -47.11 -35.62
C VAL A 522 -62.64 -47.47 -37.09
N CYS A 523 -61.52 -47.96 -37.62
CA CYS A 523 -61.42 -48.43 -38.99
C CYS A 523 -60.59 -49.71 -39.04
N ASN A 524 -61.08 -50.69 -39.79
CA ASN A 524 -60.48 -52.03 -39.91
C ASN A 524 -60.19 -52.71 -38.54
N ARG A 525 -60.87 -52.25 -37.48
CA ARG A 525 -60.68 -52.65 -36.08
C ARG A 525 -62.05 -52.71 -35.40
N ALA A 526 -62.28 -53.74 -34.59
CA ALA A 526 -63.48 -53.83 -33.77
C ALA A 526 -63.48 -52.73 -32.71
N CYS A 527 -64.67 -52.26 -32.33
CA CYS A 527 -64.81 -51.40 -31.17
C CYS A 527 -64.23 -52.10 -29.93
N PRO A 528 -63.37 -51.41 -29.17
CA PRO A 528 -62.87 -51.93 -27.92
C PRO A 528 -64.04 -52.16 -26.95
N PRO A 529 -63.92 -53.18 -26.08
CA PRO A 529 -64.99 -53.57 -25.16
C PRO A 529 -65.32 -52.49 -24.12
#